data_AF-A0A7K4HJT6-F1
#
_entry.id   AF-A0A7K4HJT6-F1
#
_cell.length_a   1.000
_cell.length_b   1.000
_cell.length_c   1.000
_cell.angle_alpha   90.00
_cell.angle_beta   90.00
_cell.angle_gamma   90.00
#
_symmetry.space_group_name_H-M   'P 1'
#
loop_
_entity.id
_entity.type
_entity.pdbx_description
1 polymer ?
#
loop_
_entity_poly.entity_id
_entity_poly.type
_entity_poly.pdbx_seq_one_letter_code
_entity_poly.pdbx_strand_id
1 'polypeptide(L)'
;MSKKVVKISVLVISLVISIAFPILAVTAKKTEWVIGPVYIDETMPGMTWADWADEPWLKGLGTEEDPYMIKNVVINGEGSQFCMMISNSIVFFKIQDCTFSHADTAGLILLNTQNGIVFKNQFLANGLGAGTGIALISSHYNR
;
A
#
# COMPACT_ATOMS: atom_id res chain seq x y z
N MET A 1 -47.21 20.13 52.55
CA MET A 1 -46.75 21.09 51.52
C MET A 1 -45.76 20.37 50.63
N SER A 2 -46.16 20.05 49.40
CA SER A 2 -45.36 19.39 48.36
C SER A 2 -44.18 20.27 47.91
N LYS A 3 -43.02 19.65 47.61
CA LYS A 3 -42.12 20.00 46.48
C LYS A 3 -41.01 18.94 46.36
N LYS A 4 -41.12 18.08 45.33
CA LYS A 4 -40.27 18.03 44.12
C LYS A 4 -38.91 17.33 44.30
N VAL A 5 -38.90 16.05 43.93
CA VAL A 5 -37.99 15.38 42.99
C VAL A 5 -36.55 15.91 42.95
N VAL A 6 -35.59 15.05 43.32
CA VAL A 6 -34.41 14.86 42.47
C VAL A 6 -34.23 13.35 42.26
N LYS A 7 -34.92 12.81 41.25
CA LYS A 7 -34.42 11.64 40.54
C LYS A 7 -33.08 12.08 39.95
N ILE A 8 -31.98 11.82 40.66
CA ILE A 8 -30.63 11.94 40.09
C ILE A 8 -30.46 10.75 39.14
N SER A 9 -31.11 10.95 38.00
CA SER A 9 -30.97 10.35 36.70
C SER A 9 -29.79 9.39 36.54
N VAL A 10 -30.13 8.10 36.45
CA VAL A 10 -29.36 7.09 35.69
C VAL A 10 -28.96 7.61 34.29
N LEU A 11 -29.68 8.62 33.77
CA LEU A 11 -29.36 9.38 32.56
C LEU A 11 -27.97 10.08 32.60
N VAL A 12 -27.47 10.50 33.77
CA VAL A 12 -26.16 11.20 33.85
C VAL A 12 -25.01 10.20 33.74
N ILE A 13 -25.17 8.97 34.28
CA ILE A 13 -24.15 7.92 34.17
C ILE A 13 -24.12 7.33 32.74
N SER A 14 -25.27 7.24 32.07
CA SER A 14 -25.34 6.84 30.65
C SER A 14 -24.69 7.86 29.70
N LEU A 15 -24.70 9.16 30.04
CA LEU A 15 -24.12 10.19 29.19
C LEU A 15 -22.59 10.17 29.26
N VAL A 16 -21.98 9.94 30.43
CA VAL A 16 -20.51 9.87 30.56
C VAL A 16 -19.91 8.70 29.79
N ILE A 17 -20.64 7.58 29.65
CA ILE A 17 -20.21 6.41 28.88
C ILE A 17 -20.33 6.66 27.37
N SER A 18 -21.31 7.47 26.92
CA SER A 18 -21.48 7.81 25.49
C SER A 18 -20.45 8.81 24.96
N ILE A 19 -19.84 9.63 25.81
CA ILE A 19 -18.81 10.61 25.39
C ILE A 19 -17.40 10.02 25.47
N ALA A 20 -17.21 8.87 26.14
CA ALA A 20 -15.93 8.16 26.17
C ALA A 20 -15.73 7.19 24.99
N PHE A 21 -16.81 6.78 24.31
CA PHE A 21 -16.73 5.87 23.16
C PHE A 21 -16.18 6.44 21.83
N PRO A 22 -16.02 7.76 21.59
CA PRO A 22 -15.26 8.21 20.42
C PRO A 22 -13.75 8.21 20.66
N ILE A 23 -13.26 8.07 21.90
CA ILE A 23 -11.83 8.22 22.23
C ILE A 23 -11.08 6.86 22.18
N LEU A 24 -11.77 5.78 21.81
CA LEU A 24 -11.14 4.50 21.44
C LEU A 24 -11.18 4.20 19.94
N ALA A 25 -11.54 5.17 19.09
CA ALA A 25 -10.93 5.25 17.78
C ALA A 25 -9.53 5.86 17.93
N VAL A 26 -8.72 5.28 18.84
CA VAL A 26 -7.28 5.31 18.69
C VAL A 26 -7.06 4.68 17.32
N THR A 27 -6.75 5.53 16.35
CA THR A 27 -6.32 5.12 15.03
C THR A 27 -5.34 3.99 15.25
N ALA A 28 -5.75 2.75 14.95
CA ALA A 28 -4.79 1.68 14.83
C ALA A 28 -3.84 2.20 13.74
N LYS A 29 -2.64 2.63 14.16
CA LYS A 29 -1.61 3.03 13.22
C LYS A 29 -1.34 1.75 12.45
N LYS A 30 -1.90 1.68 11.25
CA LYS A 30 -1.66 0.63 10.28
C LYS A 30 -0.15 0.46 10.25
N THR A 31 0.35 -0.72 10.58
CA THR A 31 1.78 -0.98 10.48
C THR A 31 2.12 -0.92 9.00
N GLU A 32 2.69 0.20 8.58
CA GLU A 32 3.17 0.43 7.23
C GLU A 32 4.59 -0.11 7.16
N TRP A 33 4.83 -1.03 6.24
CA TRP A 33 6.19 -1.43 5.88
C TRP A 33 6.84 -0.26 5.18
N VAL A 34 8.00 0.20 5.68
CA VAL A 34 8.82 1.18 4.98
C VAL A 34 10.02 0.43 4.42
N ILE A 35 10.10 0.33 3.09
CA ILE A 35 11.13 -0.41 2.39
C ILE A 35 11.84 0.49 1.37
N GLY A 36 13.07 0.10 1.02
CA GLY A 36 13.84 0.74 -0.05
C GLY A 36 13.37 0.31 -1.44
N PRO A 37 14.17 0.60 -2.49
CA PRO A 37 13.85 0.22 -3.86
C PRO A 37 13.67 -1.29 -4.03
N VAL A 38 12.66 -1.68 -4.81
CA VAL A 38 12.35 -3.08 -5.14
C VAL A 38 12.53 -3.31 -6.63
N TYR A 39 13.24 -4.39 -6.98
CA TYR A 39 13.36 -4.83 -8.37
C TYR A 39 12.93 -6.29 -8.48
N ILE A 40 11.92 -6.53 -9.33
CA ILE A 40 11.42 -7.86 -9.65
C ILE A 40 11.61 -8.09 -11.15
N ASP A 41 12.35 -9.14 -11.54
CA ASP A 41 12.56 -9.55 -12.92
C ASP A 41 12.52 -11.06 -13.06
N GLU A 42 11.51 -11.59 -13.75
CA GLU A 42 11.32 -13.04 -13.95
C GLU A 42 12.39 -13.70 -14.84
N THR A 43 13.25 -12.91 -15.50
CA THR A 43 14.37 -13.42 -16.31
C THR A 43 15.70 -13.48 -15.54
N MET A 44 15.73 -12.96 -14.31
CA MET A 44 16.94 -12.86 -13.50
C MET A 44 16.81 -13.66 -12.20
N PRO A 45 17.52 -14.80 -12.07
CA PRO A 45 17.56 -15.55 -10.82
C PRO A 45 18.02 -14.68 -9.64
N GLY A 46 17.33 -14.78 -8.51
CA GLY A 46 17.60 -13.96 -7.32
C GLY A 46 16.85 -12.63 -7.30
N MET A 47 16.05 -12.34 -8.32
CA MET A 47 15.21 -11.14 -8.42
C MET A 47 13.78 -11.47 -8.87
N THR A 48 13.37 -12.74 -8.89
CA THR A 48 12.01 -13.13 -9.30
C THR A 48 10.99 -12.88 -8.18
N TRP A 49 9.70 -12.93 -8.46
CA TRP A 49 8.68 -12.85 -7.40
C TRP A 49 8.89 -13.93 -6.32
N ALA A 50 9.31 -15.13 -6.72
CA ALA A 50 9.55 -16.24 -5.81
C ALA A 50 10.74 -15.96 -4.87
N ASP A 51 11.76 -15.24 -5.34
CA ASP A 51 12.91 -14.86 -4.52
C ASP A 51 12.53 -13.86 -3.42
N TRP A 52 11.47 -13.07 -3.64
CA TRP A 52 10.90 -12.16 -2.65
C TRP A 52 9.80 -12.79 -1.78
N ALA A 53 9.41 -14.06 -2.01
CA ALA A 53 8.21 -14.65 -1.43
C ALA A 53 8.21 -14.72 0.11
N ASP A 54 9.40 -14.75 0.73
CA ASP A 54 9.56 -14.77 2.18
C ASP A 54 9.43 -13.37 2.81
N GLU A 55 9.38 -12.31 2.01
CA GLU A 55 9.21 -10.97 2.53
C GLU A 55 7.83 -10.76 3.17
N PRO A 56 7.76 -10.10 4.33
CA PRO A 56 6.50 -9.95 5.04
C PRO A 56 5.52 -9.00 4.32
N TRP A 57 6.03 -8.10 3.47
CA TRP A 57 5.25 -7.14 2.69
C TRP A 57 4.71 -7.70 1.36
N LEU A 58 5.17 -8.89 0.94
CA LEU A 58 4.68 -9.61 -0.23
C LEU A 58 3.83 -10.81 0.20
N LYS A 59 2.67 -11.01 -0.44
CA LYS A 59 1.77 -12.15 -0.20
C LYS A 59 1.27 -12.70 -1.53
N GLY A 60 0.65 -13.89 -1.49
CA GLY A 60 0.05 -14.53 -2.68
C GLY A 60 1.05 -15.38 -3.48
N LEU A 61 0.56 -15.99 -4.55
CA LEU A 61 1.29 -16.98 -5.37
C LEU A 61 1.41 -16.59 -6.85
N GLY A 62 0.83 -15.46 -7.26
CA GLY A 62 0.88 -14.98 -8.64
C GLY A 62 -0.15 -15.61 -9.58
N THR A 63 -1.11 -16.38 -9.06
CA THR A 63 -2.23 -16.93 -9.85
C THR A 63 -3.38 -15.93 -9.93
N GLU A 64 -4.36 -16.16 -10.82
CA GLU A 64 -5.53 -15.28 -10.93
C GLU A 64 -6.33 -15.22 -9.62
N GLU A 65 -6.48 -16.38 -8.97
CA GLU A 65 -7.20 -16.53 -7.70
C GLU A 65 -6.40 -16.02 -6.50
N ASP A 66 -5.06 -16.11 -6.56
CA ASP A 66 -4.16 -15.68 -5.50
C ASP A 66 -2.98 -14.87 -6.07
N PRO A 67 -3.24 -13.64 -6.55
CA PRO A 67 -2.22 -12.81 -7.18
C PRO A 67 -1.19 -12.34 -6.15
N TYR A 68 0.03 -12.08 -6.60
CA TYR A 68 1.01 -11.41 -5.76
C TYR A 68 0.45 -10.07 -5.28
N MET A 69 0.50 -9.84 -3.97
CA MET A 69 -0.16 -8.74 -3.30
C MET A 69 0.86 -7.91 -2.54
N ILE A 70 1.01 -6.66 -2.98
CA ILE A 70 1.77 -5.63 -2.27
C ILE A 70 0.75 -4.59 -1.82
N LYS A 71 0.54 -4.50 -0.50
CA LYS A 71 -0.54 -3.70 0.07
C LYS A 71 -0.09 -2.94 1.31
N ASN A 72 -0.43 -1.65 1.39
CA ASN A 72 -0.14 -0.81 2.55
C ASN A 72 1.36 -0.64 2.84
N VAL A 73 2.16 -0.53 1.78
CA VAL A 73 3.61 -0.41 1.86
C VAL A 73 4.02 1.01 1.46
N VAL A 74 4.99 1.56 2.17
CA VAL A 74 5.72 2.78 1.78
C VAL A 74 7.03 2.33 1.15
N ILE A 75 7.18 2.60 -0.14
CA ILE A 75 8.39 2.32 -0.90
C ILE A 75 9.11 3.65 -1.13
N ASN A 76 10.29 3.78 -0.55
CA ASN A 76 11.16 4.94 -0.72
C ASN A 76 12.24 4.61 -1.76
N GLY A 77 12.29 5.38 -2.83
CA GLY A 77 13.31 5.27 -3.87
C GLY A 77 14.69 5.70 -3.39
N GLU A 78 14.80 6.51 -2.34
CA GLU A 78 16.07 6.98 -1.77
C GLU A 78 16.99 7.67 -2.81
N GLY A 79 16.41 8.32 -3.82
CA GLY A 79 17.14 8.91 -4.96
C GLY A 79 17.54 7.88 -6.03
N SER A 80 17.09 6.63 -5.93
CA SER A 80 17.26 5.63 -6.98
C SER A 80 16.38 5.95 -8.18
N GLN A 81 16.68 5.35 -9.33
CA GLN A 81 15.89 5.56 -10.55
C GLN A 81 14.41 5.25 -10.35
N PHE A 82 14.08 4.24 -9.55
CA PHE A 82 12.70 3.84 -9.26
C PHE A 82 12.48 3.49 -7.79
N CYS A 83 11.22 3.58 -7.33
CA CYS A 83 10.85 2.94 -6.07
C CYS A 83 10.61 1.45 -6.31
N MET A 84 9.85 1.10 -7.36
CA MET A 84 9.61 -0.29 -7.73
C MET A 84 9.68 -0.47 -9.25
N MET A 85 10.38 -1.49 -9.68
CA MET A 85 10.37 -1.96 -11.06
C MET A 85 9.97 -3.42 -11.11
N ILE A 86 8.97 -3.74 -11.94
CA ILE A 86 8.56 -5.11 -12.24
C ILE A 86 8.78 -5.29 -13.74
N SER A 87 9.63 -6.26 -14.10
CA SER A 87 9.99 -6.57 -15.47
C SER A 87 9.70 -8.02 -15.84
N ASN A 88 9.36 -8.22 -17.12
CA ASN A 88 9.24 -9.52 -17.78
C ASN A 88 8.26 -10.49 -17.12
N SER A 89 7.22 -9.96 -16.48
CA SER A 89 6.31 -10.76 -15.64
C SER A 89 4.92 -10.83 -16.24
N ILE A 90 4.43 -12.06 -16.47
CA ILE A 90 3.07 -12.32 -16.98
C ILE A 90 2.10 -12.82 -15.90
N VAL A 91 2.58 -12.95 -14.65
CA VAL A 91 1.80 -13.44 -13.52
C VAL A 91 0.81 -12.36 -13.04
N PHE A 92 -0.17 -12.75 -12.23
CA PHE A 92 -1.12 -11.79 -11.68
C PHE A 92 -0.54 -11.11 -10.45
N PHE A 93 -0.60 -9.78 -10.41
CA PHE A 93 -0.17 -9.00 -9.25
C PHE A 93 -1.10 -7.82 -8.97
N LYS A 94 -1.17 -7.40 -7.71
CA LYS A 94 -1.96 -6.29 -7.21
C LYS A 94 -1.11 -5.42 -6.30
N ILE A 95 -1.00 -4.15 -6.67
CA ILE A 95 -0.32 -3.12 -5.89
C ILE A 95 -1.37 -2.12 -5.43
N GLN A 96 -1.63 -2.06 -4.12
CA GLN A 96 -2.74 -1.26 -3.60
C GLN A 96 -2.44 -0.52 -2.29
N ASP A 97 -3.05 0.67 -2.15
CA ASP A 97 -2.97 1.48 -0.94
C ASP A 97 -1.50 1.72 -0.49
N CYS A 98 -0.57 1.78 -1.43
CA CYS A 98 0.86 1.99 -1.20
C CYS A 98 1.26 3.45 -1.47
N THR A 99 2.41 3.85 -0.92
CA THR A 99 3.04 5.15 -1.18
C THR A 99 4.41 4.93 -1.81
N PHE A 100 4.63 5.50 -3.00
CA PHE A 100 5.90 5.48 -3.71
C PHE A 100 6.51 6.87 -3.66
N SER A 101 7.73 7.04 -3.17
CA SER A 101 8.33 8.37 -3.04
C SER A 101 9.82 8.46 -3.25
N HIS A 102 10.30 9.63 -3.67
CA HIS A 102 11.72 9.97 -3.81
C HIS A 102 12.50 9.08 -4.79
N ALA A 103 11.87 8.66 -5.89
CA ALA A 103 12.60 8.13 -7.04
C ALA A 103 13.00 9.25 -8.02
N ASP A 104 14.18 9.13 -8.63
CA ASP A 104 14.69 10.07 -9.61
C ASP A 104 13.92 10.03 -10.94
N THR A 105 13.47 8.84 -11.36
CA THR A 105 12.80 8.64 -12.66
C THR A 105 11.33 8.24 -12.52
N ALA A 106 10.97 7.20 -11.78
CA ALA A 106 9.56 6.83 -11.65
C ALA A 106 9.22 6.13 -10.35
N GLY A 107 8.02 6.35 -9.83
CA GLY A 107 7.59 5.62 -8.63
C GLY A 107 7.43 4.14 -8.93
N LEU A 108 6.69 3.79 -9.98
CA LEU A 108 6.49 2.41 -10.41
C LEU A 108 6.79 2.27 -11.90
N ILE A 109 7.66 1.33 -12.26
CA ILE A 109 7.92 0.94 -13.65
C ILE A 109 7.39 -0.48 -13.88
N LEU A 110 6.52 -0.60 -14.88
CA LEU A 110 6.04 -1.87 -15.40
C LEU A 110 6.62 -2.05 -16.81
N LEU A 111 7.58 -2.96 -16.95
CA LEU A 111 8.32 -3.20 -18.20
C LEU A 111 8.06 -4.62 -18.71
N ASN A 112 7.47 -4.78 -19.90
CA ASN A 112 7.14 -6.10 -20.44
C ASN A 112 6.31 -6.95 -19.44
N THR A 113 5.26 -6.36 -18.89
CA THR A 113 4.40 -6.99 -17.89
C THR A 113 2.97 -7.21 -18.39
N GLN A 114 2.26 -8.16 -17.76
CA GLN A 114 0.84 -8.40 -17.96
C GLN A 114 0.11 -8.65 -16.64
N ASN A 115 -1.22 -8.52 -16.64
CA ASN A 115 -2.13 -8.95 -15.57
C ASN A 115 -1.97 -8.24 -14.21
N GLY A 116 -1.28 -7.09 -14.18
CA GLY A 116 -1.15 -6.24 -13.00
C GLY A 116 -2.38 -5.37 -12.75
N ILE A 117 -2.69 -5.14 -11.48
CA ILE A 117 -3.65 -4.11 -11.06
C ILE A 117 -2.96 -3.12 -10.11
N VAL A 118 -3.00 -1.83 -10.44
CA VAL A 118 -2.39 -0.75 -9.66
C VAL A 118 -3.48 0.23 -9.24
N PHE A 119 -3.90 0.19 -7.97
CA PHE A 119 -5.04 0.99 -7.52
C PHE A 119 -4.84 1.68 -6.16
N LYS A 120 -5.36 2.90 -6.03
CA LYS A 120 -5.32 3.70 -4.79
C LYS A 120 -3.91 3.91 -4.22
N ASN A 121 -2.91 4.00 -5.08
CA ASN A 121 -1.54 4.30 -4.67
C ASN A 121 -1.27 5.80 -4.71
N GLN A 122 -0.36 6.26 -3.86
CA GLN A 122 0.15 7.62 -3.86
C GLN A 122 1.56 7.64 -4.44
N PHE A 123 1.84 8.61 -5.31
CA PHE A 123 3.14 8.81 -5.94
C PHE A 123 3.60 10.23 -5.60
N LEU A 124 4.61 10.36 -4.72
CA LEU A 124 5.00 11.63 -4.12
C LEU A 124 6.48 11.92 -4.40
N ALA A 125 6.80 13.12 -4.91
CA ALA A 125 8.18 13.54 -5.15
C ALA A 125 9.02 12.52 -5.97
N ASN A 126 8.38 11.85 -6.94
CA ASN A 126 9.06 11.03 -7.93
C ASN A 126 9.31 11.87 -9.19
N GLY A 127 10.41 11.60 -9.88
CA GLY A 127 10.70 12.24 -11.16
C GLY A 127 11.35 13.62 -11.07
N LEU A 128 12.28 13.81 -10.14
CA LEU A 128 12.97 15.09 -9.89
C LEU A 128 13.73 15.66 -11.11
N GLY A 129 13.87 14.92 -12.21
CA GLY A 129 14.39 15.39 -13.51
C GLY A 129 13.37 15.48 -14.65
N ALA A 130 12.66 14.39 -14.95
CA ALA A 130 11.70 14.29 -16.07
C ALA A 130 10.68 13.14 -15.90
N GLY A 131 10.53 12.67 -14.66
CA GLY A 131 9.96 11.37 -14.38
C GLY A 131 8.44 11.31 -14.26
N THR A 132 7.88 10.11 -14.23
CA THR A 132 6.43 9.86 -14.12
C THR A 132 6.08 9.17 -12.79
N GLY A 133 4.83 9.30 -12.32
CA GLY A 133 4.36 8.50 -11.18
C GLY A 133 4.42 7.00 -11.50
N ILE A 134 3.82 6.62 -12.62
CA ILE A 134 3.82 5.26 -13.17
C ILE A 134 4.35 5.31 -14.60
N ALA A 135 5.21 4.37 -14.98
CA ALA A 135 5.64 4.14 -16.35
C ALA A 135 5.21 2.74 -16.81
N LEU A 136 4.52 2.66 -17.95
CA LEU A 136 4.12 1.42 -18.61
C LEU A 136 4.91 1.31 -19.92
N ILE A 137 5.82 0.34 -20.02
CA ILE A 137 6.72 0.18 -21.16
C ILE A 137 6.51 -1.23 -21.72
N SER A 138 6.12 -1.32 -22.99
CA SER A 138 5.87 -2.60 -23.69
C SER A 138 5.00 -3.56 -22.89
N SER A 139 4.04 -3.03 -22.13
CA SER A 139 3.22 -3.78 -21.18
C SER A 139 1.76 -3.76 -21.61
N HIS A 140 1.03 -4.83 -21.32
CA HIS A 140 -0.34 -5.03 -21.81
C HIS A 140 -1.24 -5.57 -20.69
N TYR A 141 -2.55 -5.33 -20.79
CA TYR A 141 -3.55 -5.85 -19.83
C TYR A 141 -3.34 -5.50 -18.35
N ASN A 142 -2.60 -4.42 -18.06
CA ASN A 142 -2.52 -3.83 -16.72
C ASN A 142 -3.68 -2.85 -16.50
N ARG A 143 -4.25 -2.82 -15.29
CA ARG A 143 -5.44 -2.01 -14.95
C ARG A 143 -5.22 -1.08 -13.77
#